data_AF-A0A3D4UUP2-F1
#
_entry.id   AF-A0A3D4UUP2-F1
#
_cell.length_a   1.000
_cell.length_b   1.000
_cell.length_c   1.000
_cell.angle_alpha   90.00
_cell.angle_beta   90.00
_cell.angle_gamma   90.00
#
_symmetry.space_group_name_H-M   'P 1'
#
loop_
_entity.id
_entity.type
_entity.pdbx_description
1 polymer ?
#
loop_
_entity_poly.entity_id
_entity_poly.type
_entity_poly.pdbx_seq_one_letter_code
_entity_poly.pdbx_strand_id
1 'polypeptide(L)'
;MKVTDINSRVNPQFQEKHQRSIYKSLEDKHTTIEDVDIDDPLNAKMILNMGPQHPATHGVLRLVLQLRGETIEKTKLDIGYLHRGVEKIAENKTYQEFMPYTDRMDYLSPYSNNVALCTAVEKIANVEVPDRAHYIRMIGCELARISSHLLWLGTMV
;
A
#
# COMPACT_ATOMS: atom_id res chain seq x y z
N MET A 1 33.37 11.45 5.95
CA MET A 1 33.36 9.97 5.85
C MET A 1 32.78 9.62 4.48
N LYS A 2 33.57 9.04 3.57
CA LYS A 2 33.12 8.79 2.18
C LYS A 2 31.91 7.88 2.21
N VAL A 3 30.80 8.31 1.59
CA VAL A 3 29.65 7.46 1.28
C VAL A 3 30.20 6.32 0.41
N THR A 4 30.59 5.22 1.03
CA THR A 4 31.01 4.03 0.27
C THR A 4 29.80 3.59 -0.53
N ASP A 5 29.97 3.61 -1.84
CA ASP A 5 28.99 3.40 -2.89
C ASP A 5 27.97 2.31 -2.50
N ILE A 6 26.71 2.69 -2.23
CA ILE A 6 25.61 1.74 -1.97
C ILE A 6 25.52 0.70 -3.10
N ASN A 7 25.90 1.10 -4.32
CA ASN A 7 26.00 0.26 -5.51
C ASN A 7 26.98 -0.90 -5.37
N SER A 8 27.96 -0.82 -4.47
CA SER A 8 28.90 -1.93 -4.20
C SER A 8 28.31 -3.04 -3.32
N ARG A 9 27.23 -2.76 -2.59
CA ARG A 9 26.60 -3.67 -1.62
C ARG A 9 25.25 -4.21 -2.08
N VAL A 10 24.63 -3.58 -3.07
CA VAL A 10 23.31 -3.93 -3.58
C VAL A 10 23.43 -4.13 -5.08
N ASN A 11 22.99 -5.29 -5.58
CA ASN A 11 22.81 -5.52 -7.00
C ASN A 11 21.34 -5.24 -7.32
N PRO A 12 20.95 -4.01 -7.69
CA PRO A 12 19.56 -3.70 -8.03
C PRO A 12 19.18 -4.51 -9.27
N GLN A 13 18.50 -5.63 -9.05
CA GLN A 13 18.00 -6.46 -10.15
C GLN A 13 16.71 -5.86 -10.66
N PHE A 14 16.75 -5.34 -11.89
CA PHE A 14 15.54 -4.98 -12.61
C PHE A 14 14.71 -6.24 -12.86
N GLN A 15 13.60 -6.37 -12.14
CA GLN A 15 12.71 -7.54 -12.26
C GLN A 15 11.82 -7.39 -13.49
N GLU A 16 12.36 -7.70 -14.67
CA GLU A 16 11.67 -7.52 -15.96
C GLU A 16 10.28 -8.14 -15.99
N LYS A 17 10.12 -9.34 -15.43
CA LYS A 17 8.83 -10.05 -15.39
C LYS A 17 7.78 -9.27 -14.58
N HIS A 18 8.18 -8.73 -13.43
CA HIS A 18 7.29 -7.94 -12.59
C HIS A 18 6.90 -6.63 -13.28
N GLN A 19 7.89 -5.92 -13.83
CA GLN A 19 7.64 -4.66 -14.51
C GLN A 19 6.74 -4.84 -15.75
N ARG A 20 6.97 -5.90 -16.55
CA ARG A 20 6.09 -6.25 -17.68
C ARG A 20 4.67 -6.59 -17.24
N SER A 21 4.50 -7.27 -16.10
CA SER A 21 3.16 -7.57 -15.57
C SER A 21 2.41 -6.29 -15.17
N ILE A 22 3.12 -5.30 -14.61
CA ILE A 22 2.55 -3.98 -14.29
C ILE A 22 2.19 -3.24 -15.57
N TYR A 23 3.10 -3.16 -16.56
CA TYR A 23 2.80 -2.52 -17.84
C TYR A 23 1.63 -3.18 -18.54
N LYS A 24 1.59 -4.51 -18.58
CA LYS A 24 0.43 -5.25 -19.10
C LYS A 24 -0.84 -4.89 -18.34
N SER A 25 -0.81 -4.80 -17.01
CA SER A 25 -1.96 -4.36 -16.23
C SER A 25 -2.38 -2.90 -16.46
N LEU A 26 -1.45 -2.02 -16.81
CA LEU A 26 -1.70 -0.60 -17.13
C LEU A 26 -2.21 -0.44 -18.58
N GLU A 27 -1.76 -1.30 -19.49
CA GLU A 27 -2.16 -1.39 -20.89
C GLU A 27 -3.50 -2.11 -21.07
N ASP A 28 -3.80 -3.09 -20.20
CA ASP A 28 -5.08 -3.76 -20.04
C ASP A 28 -6.12 -2.74 -19.50
N LYS A 29 -6.47 -1.76 -20.32
CA LYS A 29 -7.52 -0.74 -20.10
C LYS A 29 -8.94 -1.34 -20.11
N HIS A 30 -9.12 -2.52 -19.52
CA HIS A 30 -10.44 -3.06 -19.21
C HIS A 30 -10.71 -2.86 -17.72
N THR A 31 -11.34 -1.73 -17.40
CA THR A 31 -12.03 -1.45 -16.13
C THR A 31 -13.32 -2.26 -15.98
N THR A 32 -13.52 -3.26 -16.85
CA THR A 32 -14.75 -4.03 -17.04
C THR A 32 -14.37 -5.50 -17.27
N ILE A 33 -15.06 -6.40 -16.58
CA ILE A 33 -15.01 -7.84 -16.87
C ILE A 33 -15.97 -8.05 -18.05
N GLU A 34 -15.51 -7.85 -19.28
CA GLU A 34 -16.38 -7.91 -20.48
C GLU A 34 -16.56 -9.33 -21.04
N ASP A 35 -16.36 -10.37 -20.22
CA ASP A 35 -16.77 -11.72 -20.56
C ASP A 35 -18.27 -11.89 -20.24
N VAL A 36 -19.13 -11.11 -20.91
CA VAL A 36 -20.55 -11.46 -20.99
C VAL A 36 -20.64 -12.51 -22.09
N ASP A 37 -20.78 -13.77 -21.69
CA ASP A 37 -20.98 -14.87 -22.65
C ASP A 37 -22.24 -14.55 -23.49
N ILE A 38 -22.03 -14.19 -24.76
CA ILE A 38 -23.10 -13.87 -25.72
C ILE A 38 -24.03 -15.08 -25.92
N ASP A 39 -23.55 -16.28 -25.56
CA ASP A 39 -24.21 -17.57 -25.69
C ASP A 39 -24.95 -18.03 -24.41
N ASP A 40 -25.06 -17.19 -23.37
CA ASP A 40 -25.89 -17.50 -22.19
C ASP A 40 -27.34 -17.01 -22.38
N PRO A 41 -28.30 -17.89 -22.74
CA PRO A 41 -29.69 -17.51 -22.99
C PRO A 41 -30.42 -16.99 -21.73
N LEU A 42 -29.89 -17.23 -20.53
CA LEU A 42 -30.49 -16.82 -19.27
C LEU A 42 -29.93 -15.50 -18.72
N ASN A 43 -28.85 -14.96 -19.32
CA ASN A 43 -28.09 -13.82 -18.78
C ASN A 43 -27.83 -13.96 -17.27
N ALA A 44 -27.35 -15.14 -16.84
CA ALA A 44 -27.18 -15.45 -15.42
C ALA A 44 -26.02 -14.68 -14.77
N LYS A 45 -25.13 -14.10 -15.58
CA LYS A 45 -23.95 -13.35 -15.14
C LYS A 45 -24.24 -11.86 -15.10
N MET A 46 -23.95 -11.23 -13.96
CA MET A 46 -24.08 -9.79 -13.73
C MET A 46 -22.72 -9.20 -13.35
N ILE A 47 -22.43 -8.01 -13.88
CA ILE A 47 -21.27 -7.23 -13.48
C ILE A 47 -21.75 -6.17 -12.49
N LEU A 48 -21.23 -6.21 -11.26
CA LEU A 48 -21.53 -5.24 -10.22
C LEU A 48 -20.28 -4.43 -9.89
N ASN A 49 -20.40 -3.10 -9.94
CA ASN A 49 -19.34 -2.20 -9.54
C ASN A 49 -19.59 -1.70 -8.10
N MET A 50 -18.78 -2.17 -7.16
CA MET A 50 -18.88 -1.82 -5.75
C MET A 50 -17.80 -0.80 -5.37
N GLY A 51 -18.21 0.35 -4.84
CA GLY A 51 -17.31 1.47 -4.52
C GLY A 51 -17.26 2.55 -5.62
N PRO A 52 -16.41 3.59 -5.48
CA PRO A 52 -15.46 3.83 -4.40
C PRO A 52 -16.07 4.51 -3.16
N GLN A 53 -17.33 4.91 -3.20
CA GLN A 53 -18.02 5.60 -2.09
C GLN A 53 -18.76 4.65 -1.14
N HIS A 54 -18.72 3.35 -1.39
CA HIS A 54 -19.51 2.39 -0.64
C HIS A 54 -18.96 2.27 0.80
N PRO A 55 -19.76 2.43 1.87
CA PRO A 55 -19.24 2.45 3.25
C PRO A 55 -18.42 1.21 3.63
N ALA A 56 -18.80 0.03 3.13
CA ALA A 56 -18.10 -1.23 3.40
C ALA A 56 -16.72 -1.35 2.72
N THR A 57 -16.30 -0.39 1.88
CA THR A 57 -14.96 -0.43 1.26
C THR A 57 -13.88 0.23 2.13
N HIS A 58 -14.23 0.72 3.33
CA HIS A 58 -13.32 1.29 4.34
C HIS A 58 -12.27 2.25 3.76
N GLY A 59 -12.73 3.14 2.88
CA GLY A 59 -11.87 4.03 2.12
C GLY A 59 -12.21 4.00 0.64
N VAL A 60 -11.26 4.43 -0.18
CA VAL A 60 -11.41 4.55 -1.63
C VAL A 60 -10.94 3.28 -2.34
N LEU A 61 -11.78 2.26 -2.31
CA LEU A 61 -11.57 1.00 -3.02
C LEU A 61 -12.74 0.73 -3.95
N ARG A 62 -12.43 0.35 -5.19
CA ARG A 62 -13.42 -0.07 -6.17
C ARG A 62 -13.20 -1.55 -6.51
N LEU A 63 -14.28 -2.31 -6.47
CA LEU A 63 -14.32 -3.73 -6.80
C LEU A 63 -15.27 -3.93 -7.98
N VAL A 64 -14.75 -4.46 -9.09
CA VAL A 64 -15.57 -4.91 -10.21
C VAL A 64 -15.82 -6.40 -10.02
N LEU A 65 -17.05 -6.76 -9.68
CA LEU A 65 -17.47 -8.12 -9.35
C LEU A 65 -18.23 -8.73 -10.53
N GLN A 66 -17.87 -9.94 -10.93
CA GLN A 66 -18.69 -10.78 -11.80
C GLN A 66 -19.44 -11.77 -10.90
N LEU A 67 -20.75 -11.66 -10.89
CA LEU A 67 -21.66 -12.41 -10.04
C LEU A 67 -22.50 -13.36 -10.88
N ARG A 68 -22.77 -14.55 -10.35
CA ARG A 68 -23.83 -15.45 -10.81
C ARG A 68 -24.82 -15.65 -9.67
N GLY A 69 -25.91 -14.89 -9.68
CA GLY A 69 -26.78 -14.76 -8.51
C GLY A 69 -26.00 -14.18 -7.32
N GLU A 70 -25.92 -14.94 -6.22
CA GLU A 70 -25.21 -14.56 -4.99
C GLU A 70 -23.73 -15.00 -4.98
N THR A 71 -23.30 -15.82 -5.95
CA THR A 71 -21.93 -16.34 -6.02
C THR A 71 -21.01 -15.41 -6.81
N ILE A 72 -19.85 -15.09 -6.25
CA ILE A 72 -18.80 -14.32 -6.93
C ILE A 72 -17.96 -15.26 -7.79
N GLU A 73 -17.97 -15.10 -9.12
CA GLU A 73 -17.15 -15.89 -10.05
C GLU A 73 -15.77 -15.26 -10.30
N LYS A 74 -15.72 -13.93 -10.46
CA LYS A 74 -14.47 -13.17 -10.64
C LYS A 74 -14.56 -11.84 -9.91
N THR A 75 -13.42 -11.32 -9.47
CA THR A 75 -13.30 -9.99 -8.86
C THR A 75 -12.04 -9.32 -9.38
N LYS A 76 -12.17 -8.09 -9.85
CA LYS A 76 -11.04 -7.23 -10.19
C LYS A 76 -11.01 -6.05 -9.23
N LEU A 77 -9.89 -5.92 -8.52
CA LEU A 77 -9.62 -4.78 -7.63
C LEU A 77 -9.08 -3.62 -8.45
N ASP A 78 -9.76 -2.48 -8.40
CA ASP A 78 -9.32 -1.22 -9.00
C ASP A 78 -8.77 -0.33 -7.87
N ILE A 79 -7.44 -0.29 -7.79
CA ILE A 79 -6.65 0.40 -6.76
C ILE A 79 -5.95 1.62 -7.33
N GLY A 80 -5.55 2.55 -6.45
CA GLY A 80 -4.78 3.74 -6.84
C GLY A 80 -5.54 5.06 -6.71
N TYR A 81 -6.81 5.04 -6.30
CA TYR A 81 -7.57 6.25 -5.96
C TYR A 81 -6.90 7.12 -4.87
N LEU A 82 -6.11 6.50 -3.98
CA LEU A 82 -5.33 7.19 -2.95
C LEU A 82 -3.84 7.36 -3.31
N HIS A 83 -3.44 7.04 -4.54
CA HIS A 83 -2.05 7.19 -4.96
C HIS A 83 -1.66 8.68 -5.01
N ARG A 84 -0.65 9.05 -4.21
CA ARG A 84 -0.18 10.44 -4.07
C ARG A 84 1.25 10.65 -4.58
N GLY A 85 1.87 9.65 -5.21
CA GLY A 85 3.26 9.74 -5.68
C GLY A 85 4.26 10.01 -4.55
N VAL A 86 4.04 9.43 -3.36
CA VAL A 86 4.83 9.73 -2.15
C VAL A 86 6.33 9.45 -2.35
N GLU A 87 6.66 8.40 -3.11
CA GLU A 87 8.04 8.07 -3.48
C GLU A 87 8.70 9.18 -4.32
N LYS A 88 7.95 9.76 -5.27
CA LYS A 88 8.44 10.87 -6.09
C LYS A 88 8.61 12.15 -5.29
N ILE A 89 7.77 12.35 -4.28
CA ILE A 89 7.93 13.46 -3.33
C ILE A 89 9.19 13.24 -2.49
N ALA A 90 9.46 12.01 -2.05
CA ALA A 90 10.64 11.67 -1.26
C ALA A 90 11.96 12.04 -1.97
N GLU A 91 12.04 11.86 -3.30
CA GLU A 91 13.21 12.25 -4.09
C GLU A 91 13.55 13.75 -4.00
N ASN A 92 12.54 14.60 -3.79
CA ASN A 92 12.69 16.05 -3.75
C ASN A 92 12.71 16.63 -2.33
N LYS A 93 12.76 15.78 -1.29
CA LYS A 93 12.70 16.19 0.12
C LYS A 93 13.92 15.68 0.88
N THR A 94 14.37 16.46 1.86
CA THR A 94 15.35 15.97 2.82
C THR A 94 14.71 14.95 3.77
N TYR A 95 15.53 14.10 4.42
CA TYR A 95 15.03 13.05 5.32
C TYR A 95 14.12 13.60 6.44
N GLN A 96 14.46 14.77 6.99
CA GLN A 96 13.67 15.41 8.05
C GLN A 96 12.36 15.98 7.51
N GLU A 97 12.37 16.59 6.32
CA GLU A 97 11.16 17.10 5.67
C GLU A 97 10.23 15.99 5.17
N PHE A 98 10.77 14.80 4.89
CA PHE A 98 9.99 13.65 4.47
C PHE A 98 9.29 12.94 5.64
N MET A 99 9.77 13.11 6.87
CA MET A 99 9.23 12.46 8.08
C MET A 99 7.70 12.65 8.28
N PRO A 100 7.08 13.82 8.02
CA PRO A 100 5.63 13.95 8.14
C PRO A 100 4.85 13.18 7.05
N TYR A 101 5.50 12.74 5.97
CA TYR A 101 4.86 11.93 4.94
C TYR A 101 4.75 10.46 5.36
N THR A 102 5.71 9.94 6.14
CA THR A 102 5.64 8.58 6.69
C THR A 102 4.45 8.40 7.64
N ASP A 103 4.09 9.43 8.42
CA ASP A 103 2.87 9.44 9.23
C ASP A 103 1.58 9.29 8.41
N ARG A 104 1.60 9.75 7.16
CA ARG A 104 0.44 9.76 6.27
C ARG A 104 0.32 8.51 5.40
N MET A 105 1.32 7.63 5.41
CA MET A 105 1.31 6.40 4.62
C MET A 105 0.37 5.37 5.24
N ASP A 106 0.71 4.87 6.43
CA ASP A 106 -0.24 4.18 7.30
C ASP A 106 -0.65 5.13 8.43
N TYR A 107 -1.86 5.68 8.30
CA TYR A 107 -2.44 6.62 9.24
C TYR A 107 -2.93 5.95 10.54
N LEU A 108 -2.92 4.61 10.63
CA LEU A 108 -3.31 3.87 11.83
C LEU A 108 -2.14 3.65 12.79
N SER A 109 -0.92 3.51 12.26
CA SER A 109 0.28 3.35 13.06
C SER A 109 1.43 4.29 12.65
N PRO A 110 1.20 5.62 12.65
CA PRO A 110 2.15 6.62 12.13
C PRO A 110 3.53 6.54 12.79
N TYR A 111 3.56 6.28 14.10
CA TYR A 111 4.81 6.19 14.88
C TYR A 111 5.72 5.05 14.38
N SER A 112 5.16 3.91 14.01
CA SER A 112 5.92 2.76 13.50
C SER A 112 6.56 3.06 12.14
N ASN A 113 5.86 3.78 11.26
CA ASN A 113 6.40 4.21 9.96
C ASN A 113 7.58 5.16 10.14
N ASN A 114 7.45 6.10 11.07
CA ASN A 114 8.50 7.04 11.43
C ASN A 114 9.74 6.34 11.96
N VAL A 115 9.58 5.37 12.87
CA VAL A 115 10.70 4.58 13.39
C VAL A 115 11.39 3.78 12.29
N ALA A 116 10.63 3.23 11.33
CA ALA A 116 11.20 2.52 10.18
C ALA A 116 12.07 3.42 9.30
N LEU A 117 11.61 4.64 8.99
CA LEU A 117 12.41 5.62 8.24
C LEU A 117 13.66 6.03 9.02
N CYS A 118 13.51 6.38 10.31
CA CYS A 118 14.65 6.76 11.15
C CYS A 118 15.71 5.66 11.19
N THR A 119 15.30 4.41 11.41
CA THR A 119 16.23 3.28 11.53
C THR A 119 16.96 3.02 10.20
N ALA A 120 16.27 3.18 9.06
CA ALA A 120 16.88 3.09 7.74
C ALA A 120 17.94 4.19 7.53
N VAL A 121 17.62 5.45 7.87
CA VAL A 121 18.55 6.58 7.76
C VAL A 121 19.74 6.43 8.70
N GLU A 122 19.52 6.03 9.95
CA GLU A 122 20.57 5.79 10.95
C GLU A 122 21.54 4.69 10.51
N LYS A 123 21.01 3.61 9.90
CA LYS A 123 21.82 2.52 9.35
C LYS A 123 22.68 2.99 8.17
N ILE A 124 22.17 3.86 7.31
CA ILE A 124 22.93 4.43 6.19
C ILE A 124 23.99 5.42 6.70
N ALA A 125 23.65 6.23 7.70
CA ALA A 125 24.54 7.20 8.31
C ALA A 125 25.56 6.58 9.28
N ASN A 126 25.39 5.29 9.62
CA ASN A 126 26.18 4.56 10.59
C ASN A 126 26.24 5.27 11.96
N VAL A 127 25.08 5.74 12.42
CA VAL A 127 24.89 6.43 13.70
C VAL A 127 24.37 5.44 14.74
N GLU A 128 25.04 5.40 15.90
CA GLU A 128 24.58 4.64 17.05
C GLU A 128 23.61 5.48 17.89
N VAL A 129 22.46 4.90 18.21
CA VAL A 129 21.39 5.56 18.95
C VAL A 129 21.48 5.13 20.41
N PRO A 130 21.31 6.05 21.39
CA PRO A 130 21.39 5.68 22.80
C PRO A 130 20.29 4.68 23.19
N ASP A 131 20.61 3.75 24.10
CA ASP A 131 19.67 2.72 24.59
C ASP A 131 18.32 3.29 25.02
N ARG A 132 18.33 4.44 25.70
CA ARG A 132 17.10 5.12 26.13
C ARG A 132 16.16 5.42 24.95
N ALA A 133 16.70 5.82 23.80
CA ALA A 133 15.89 6.10 22.62
C ALA A 133 15.33 4.82 22.00
N HIS A 134 16.04 3.69 22.06
CA HIS A 134 15.49 2.39 21.67
C HIS A 134 14.27 2.02 22.52
N TYR A 135 14.35 2.13 23.85
CA TYR A 135 13.22 1.84 24.73
C TYR A 135 12.02 2.74 24.46
N ILE A 136 12.24 4.05 24.27
CA ILE A 136 11.15 5.00 23.96
C ILE A 136 10.47 4.63 22.64
N ARG A 137 11.25 4.29 21.60
CA ARG A 137 10.70 3.86 20.31
C ARG A 137 9.88 2.59 20.44
N MET A 138 10.39 1.60 21.18
CA MET A 138 9.66 0.34 21.41
C MET A 138 8.32 0.59 22.10
N ILE A 139 8.30 1.37 23.18
CA ILE A 139 7.06 1.72 23.89
C ILE A 139 6.08 2.44 22.95
N GLY A 140 6.55 3.41 22.17
CA GLY A 140 5.72 4.15 21.21
C GLY A 140 5.14 3.27 20.10
N CYS A 141 5.95 2.36 19.54
CA CYS A 141 5.51 1.40 18.54
C CYS A 141 4.46 0.43 19.09
N GLU A 142 4.63 -0.07 20.32
CA GLU A 142 3.66 -0.96 20.94
C GLU A 142 2.33 -0.28 21.24
N LEU A 143 2.36 0.99 21.69
CA LEU A 143 1.14 1.79 21.86
C LEU A 143 0.43 2.02 20.52
N ALA A 144 1.17 2.35 19.45
CA ALA A 144 0.61 2.52 18.12
C ALA A 144 0.02 1.20 17.57
N ARG A 145 0.67 0.06 17.84
CA ARG A 145 0.20 -1.28 17.45
C ARG A 145 -1.12 -1.62 18.14
N ILE A 146 -1.22 -1.40 19.45
CA ILE A 146 -2.47 -1.61 20.21
C ILE A 146 -3.59 -0.73 19.66
N SER A 147 -3.31 0.57 19.44
CA SER A 147 -4.29 1.51 18.88
C SER A 147 -4.81 1.06 17.51
N SER A 148 -3.91 0.64 16.61
CA SER A 148 -4.27 0.15 15.27
C SER A 148 -5.16 -1.10 15.34
N HIS A 149 -4.83 -2.05 16.21
CA HIS A 149 -5.64 -3.26 16.39
C HIS A 149 -7.01 -2.99 17.02
N LEU A 150 -7.11 -2.03 17.97
CA LEU A 150 -8.38 -1.66 18.56
C LEU A 150 -9.32 -1.03 17.52
N LEU A 151 -8.79 -0.18 16.63
CA LEU A 151 -9.60 0.36 15.54
C LEU A 151 -10.02 -0.76 14.57
N TRP A 152 -9.09 -1.62 14.17
CA TRP A 152 -9.40 -2.75 13.30
C TRP A 152 -10.55 -3.61 13.88
N LEU A 153 -10.48 -3.95 15.18
CA LEU A 153 -11.56 -4.65 15.88
C LEU A 153 -12.88 -3.87 15.83
N GLY A 154 -12.85 -2.55 16.06
CA GLY A 154 -14.06 -1.72 16.03
C GLY A 154 -14.68 -1.56 14.64
N THR A 155 -13.88 -1.64 13.57
CA THR A 155 -14.37 -1.52 12.18
C THR A 155 -14.90 -2.82 11.58
N MET A 156 -14.57 -3.97 12.18
CA MET A 156 -14.95 -5.32 11.70
C MET A 156 -16.22 -5.87 12.38
N VAL A 157 -17.00 -5.01 13.05
CA VAL A 157 -18.30 -5.33 13.68
C VAL A 157 -19.45 -4.86 12.79
#